data_AF-A0AAV6ZD58-F1
#
_entry.id   AF-A0AAV6ZD58-F1
#
_cell.length_a   1.000
_cell.length_b   1.000
_cell.length_c   1.000
_cell.angle_alpha   90.00
_cell.angle_beta   90.00
_cell.angle_gamma   90.00
#
_symmetry.space_group_name_H-M   'P 1'
#
loop_
_entity.id
_entity.type
_entity.pdbx_description
1 polymer ?
#
loop_
_entity_poly.entity_id
_entity_poly.type
_entity_poly.pdbx_seq_one_letter_code
_entity_poly.pdbx_strand_id
1 'polypeptide(L)'
;QATSGGRASYFVSYKRESFAQIKLPKYSLPKDMHIISTDEKQVFAAVQEWNQNETYNLYISDPRGVYFTLALENVKSSRGLEGNIVIDLYEVAGINGVFLANRKVDECVKTYITYNKGRDWRLLPAPDTDLKGNPINCLLPFCSLHFNLQMSENPYNSGSISSKATAPWLIVASGNVGSELSSTDTNMFISSDGGNSWKH
;
A
#
# COMPACT_ATOMS: atom_id res chain seq x y z
N GLN A 1 -20.71 -21.53 -27.79
CA GLN A 1 -19.69 -20.56 -28.24
C GLN A 1 -18.76 -20.33 -27.05
N ALA A 2 -17.63 -21.04 -26.99
CA ALA A 2 -16.69 -20.93 -25.87
C ALA A 2 -15.82 -19.69 -26.11
N THR A 3 -15.93 -18.68 -25.25
CA THR A 3 -15.05 -17.52 -25.29
C THR A 3 -13.65 -17.96 -24.85
N SER A 4 -12.72 -18.04 -25.80
CA SER A 4 -11.29 -18.03 -25.52
C SER A 4 -10.96 -16.67 -24.90
N GLY A 5 -11.01 -16.58 -23.57
CA GLY A 5 -10.66 -15.38 -22.83
C GLY A 5 -9.20 -15.00 -23.12
N GLY A 6 -8.99 -14.06 -24.03
CA GLY A 6 -7.67 -13.61 -24.46
C GLY A 6 -6.91 -13.01 -23.27
N ARG A 7 -5.64 -13.39 -23.13
CA ARG A 7 -4.72 -12.80 -22.15
C ARG A 7 -4.63 -11.30 -22.40
N ALA A 8 -4.98 -10.48 -21.41
CA ALA A 8 -4.88 -9.03 -21.51
C ALA A 8 -3.43 -8.63 -21.84
N SER A 9 -3.28 -7.70 -22.78
CA SER A 9 -1.99 -7.17 -23.21
C SER A 9 -1.93 -5.68 -22.90
N TYR A 10 -0.90 -5.27 -22.16
CA TYR A 10 -0.71 -3.89 -21.74
C TYR A 10 0.48 -3.28 -22.47
N PHE A 11 0.35 -2.02 -22.85
CA PHE A 11 1.35 -1.27 -23.63
C PHE A 11 1.66 0.06 -22.97
N VAL A 12 2.89 0.54 -23.16
CA VAL A 12 3.39 1.82 -22.64
C VAL A 12 4.04 2.62 -23.77
N SER A 13 3.92 3.95 -23.71
CA SER A 13 4.66 4.87 -24.57
C SER A 13 5.39 5.87 -23.68
N TYR A 14 6.72 5.85 -23.76
CA TYR A 14 7.58 6.81 -23.05
C TYR A 14 7.89 7.98 -23.97
N LYS A 15 7.68 9.23 -23.51
CA LYS A 15 7.93 10.45 -24.30
C LYS A 15 7.26 10.49 -25.69
N ARG A 16 6.09 9.86 -25.83
CA ARG A 16 5.34 9.75 -27.10
C ARG A 16 6.07 8.97 -28.20
N GLU A 17 7.00 8.08 -27.82
CA GLU A 17 7.59 7.11 -28.74
C GLU A 17 6.60 5.98 -29.08
N SER A 18 7.00 5.05 -29.95
CA SER A 18 6.19 3.89 -30.30
C SER A 18 5.82 3.07 -29.06
N PHE A 19 4.61 2.51 -29.07
CA PHE A 19 4.15 1.66 -27.97
C PHE A 19 4.99 0.40 -27.86
N ALA A 20 5.48 0.13 -26.66
CA ALA A 20 6.13 -1.12 -26.29
C ALA A 20 5.18 -1.93 -25.39
N GLN A 21 5.15 -3.24 -25.59
CA GLN A 21 4.41 -4.12 -24.68
C GLN A 21 5.18 -4.25 -23.36
N ILE A 22 4.48 -4.08 -22.23
CA ILE A 22 5.11 -4.22 -20.91
C ILE A 22 5.52 -5.67 -20.65
N LYS A 23 6.49 -5.85 -19.75
CA LYS A 23 7.06 -7.13 -19.34
C LYS A 23 6.92 -7.27 -17.83
N LEU A 24 5.94 -8.06 -17.42
CA LEU A 24 5.83 -8.58 -16.06
C LEU A 24 6.63 -9.89 -15.93
N PRO A 25 6.97 -10.36 -14.72
CA PRO A 25 7.65 -11.64 -14.51
C PRO A 25 6.92 -12.81 -15.19
N LYS A 26 7.67 -13.78 -15.74
CA LYS A 26 7.15 -14.84 -16.63
C LYS A 26 5.97 -15.64 -16.06
N TYR A 27 5.95 -15.83 -14.74
CA TYR A 27 4.95 -16.62 -14.03
C TYR A 27 3.74 -15.79 -13.57
N SER A 28 3.79 -14.46 -13.70
CA SER A 28 2.65 -13.59 -13.42
C SER A 28 1.63 -13.71 -14.56
N LEU A 29 0.39 -14.01 -14.18
CA LEU A 29 -0.76 -14.02 -15.07
C LEU A 29 -1.66 -12.87 -14.65
N PRO A 30 -1.54 -11.68 -15.27
CA PRO A 30 -2.36 -10.54 -14.88
C PRO A 30 -3.82 -10.80 -15.27
N LYS A 31 -4.71 -10.59 -14.31
CA LYS A 31 -6.16 -10.54 -14.49
C LYS A 31 -6.61 -9.09 -14.65
N ASP A 32 -6.07 -8.20 -13.83
CA ASP A 32 -6.33 -6.76 -13.86
C ASP A 32 -5.09 -5.96 -13.45
N MET A 33 -5.00 -4.70 -13.85
CA MET A 33 -3.87 -3.80 -13.57
C MET A 33 -4.31 -2.35 -13.37
N HIS A 34 -3.82 -1.73 -12.30
CA HIS A 34 -4.02 -0.31 -11.98
C HIS A 34 -2.68 0.43 -11.94
N ILE A 35 -2.64 1.64 -12.51
CA ILE A 35 -1.51 2.55 -12.36
C ILE A 35 -1.71 3.35 -11.07
N ILE A 36 -0.75 3.26 -10.16
CA ILE A 36 -0.79 3.95 -8.87
C ILE A 36 -0.15 5.33 -8.98
N SER A 37 1.09 5.39 -9.44
CA SER A 37 1.85 6.63 -9.62
C SER A 37 2.76 6.51 -10.83
N THR A 38 3.05 7.64 -11.47
CA THR A 38 3.99 7.75 -12.59
C THR A 38 5.13 8.75 -12.30
N ASP A 39 5.33 9.07 -11.02
CA ASP A 39 6.29 10.09 -10.60
C ASP A 39 7.74 9.63 -10.77
N GLU A 40 8.72 10.51 -10.57
CA GLU A 40 10.15 10.16 -10.50
C GLU A 40 10.69 9.26 -11.63
N LYS A 41 10.15 9.41 -12.85
CA LYS A 41 10.55 8.66 -14.06
C LYS A 41 10.25 7.17 -14.01
N GLN A 42 9.47 6.66 -13.07
CA GLN A 42 9.11 5.23 -12.98
C GLN A 42 7.61 5.08 -12.73
N VAL A 43 7.04 4.01 -13.28
CA VAL A 43 5.64 3.65 -13.09
C VAL A 43 5.54 2.69 -11.91
N PHE A 44 4.68 3.04 -10.97
CA PHE A 44 4.27 2.17 -9.88
C PHE A 44 2.86 1.66 -10.16
N ALA A 45 2.69 0.34 -10.18
CA ALA A 45 1.45 -0.30 -10.61
C ALA A 45 1.06 -1.43 -9.67
N ALA A 46 -0.23 -1.69 -9.57
CA ALA A 46 -0.79 -2.83 -8.87
C ALA A 46 -1.37 -3.80 -9.91
N VAL A 47 -1.05 -5.08 -9.77
CA VAL A 47 -1.49 -6.15 -10.66
C VAL A 47 -2.15 -7.24 -9.82
N GLN A 48 -3.39 -7.60 -10.16
CA GLN A 48 -4.03 -8.78 -9.58
C GLN A 48 -3.75 -9.98 -10.47
N GLU A 49 -3.21 -11.04 -9.88
CA GLU A 49 -2.94 -12.28 -10.58
C GLU A 49 -4.16 -13.22 -10.54
N TRP A 50 -4.27 -14.14 -11.50
CA TRP A 50 -5.44 -15.02 -11.64
C TRP A 50 -5.70 -15.94 -10.44
N ASN A 51 -4.67 -16.30 -9.70
CA ASN A 51 -4.75 -17.12 -8.50
C ASN A 51 -5.03 -16.32 -7.22
N GLN A 52 -5.06 -14.98 -7.30
CA GLN A 52 -5.33 -14.11 -6.17
C GLN A 52 -6.81 -13.74 -6.12
N ASN A 53 -7.34 -13.72 -4.91
CA ASN A 53 -8.64 -13.13 -4.61
C ASN A 53 -8.42 -12.04 -3.56
N GLU A 54 -9.03 -10.87 -3.77
CA GLU A 54 -8.98 -9.74 -2.83
C GLU A 54 -7.57 -9.20 -2.51
N THR A 55 -6.57 -9.59 -3.30
CA THR A 55 -5.19 -9.10 -3.16
C THR A 55 -4.62 -8.67 -4.50
N TYR A 56 -3.65 -7.76 -4.42
CA TYR A 56 -2.87 -7.23 -5.53
C TYR A 56 -1.37 -7.31 -5.20
N ASN A 57 -0.56 -7.54 -6.22
CA ASN A 57 0.89 -7.40 -6.15
C ASN A 57 1.28 -6.01 -6.67
N LEU A 58 2.14 -5.31 -5.94
CA LEU A 58 2.72 -4.05 -6.36
C LEU A 58 3.97 -4.31 -7.19
N TYR A 59 4.12 -3.54 -8.26
CA TYR A 59 5.23 -3.62 -9.20
C TYR A 59 5.78 -2.22 -9.46
N ILE A 60 7.11 -2.12 -9.57
CA ILE A 60 7.81 -0.91 -10.00
C ILE A 60 8.46 -1.15 -11.36
N SER A 61 8.37 -0.16 -12.24
CA SER A 61 8.95 -0.25 -13.58
C SER A 61 10.41 0.25 -13.65
N ASP A 62 11.09 -0.11 -14.72
CA ASP A 62 12.26 0.60 -15.21
C ASP A 62 11.89 2.03 -15.67
N PRO A 63 12.88 2.92 -15.91
CA PRO A 63 12.60 4.30 -16.29
C PRO A 63 11.81 4.51 -17.59
N ARG A 64 11.72 3.48 -18.44
CA ARG A 64 10.92 3.51 -19.68
C ARG A 64 9.51 2.95 -19.49
N GLY A 65 9.19 2.37 -18.33
CA GLY A 65 7.87 1.79 -18.05
C GLY A 65 7.63 0.42 -18.69
N VAL A 66 8.66 -0.23 -19.22
CA VAL A 66 8.56 -1.48 -19.99
C VAL A 66 8.76 -2.69 -19.09
N TYR A 67 9.78 -2.70 -18.25
CA TYR A 67 10.14 -3.85 -17.41
C TYR A 67 9.68 -3.62 -15.99
N PHE A 68 8.88 -4.51 -15.44
CA PHE A 68 8.37 -4.41 -14.08
C PHE A 68 8.99 -5.47 -13.17
N THR A 69 9.34 -5.05 -11.96
CA THR A 69 9.83 -5.91 -10.88
C THR A 69 8.87 -5.85 -9.70
N LEU A 70 8.69 -6.99 -9.03
CA LEU A 70 7.84 -7.10 -7.85
C LEU A 70 8.36 -6.21 -6.72
N ALA A 71 7.49 -5.41 -6.15
CA ALA A 71 7.77 -4.47 -5.05
C ALA A 71 7.18 -4.98 -3.72
N LEU A 72 5.92 -5.42 -3.74
CA LEU A 72 5.24 -5.98 -2.56
C LEU A 72 4.16 -6.98 -2.98
N GLU A 73 4.09 -8.11 -2.30
CA GLU A 73 3.06 -9.14 -2.57
C GLU A 73 1.84 -8.98 -1.66
N ASN A 74 0.70 -9.45 -2.14
CA ASN A 74 -0.52 -9.66 -1.35
C ASN A 74 -1.02 -8.40 -0.62
N VAL A 75 -0.98 -7.25 -1.28
CA VAL A 75 -1.61 -6.03 -0.76
C VAL A 75 -3.12 -6.23 -0.76
N LYS A 76 -3.73 -5.97 0.40
CA LYS A 76 -5.18 -6.09 0.60
C LYS A 76 -5.90 -5.17 -0.39
N SER A 77 -7.00 -5.66 -0.95
CA SER A 77 -7.94 -4.85 -1.71
C SER A 77 -9.35 -5.12 -1.23
N SER A 78 -10.20 -4.09 -1.31
CA SER A 78 -11.63 -4.18 -1.01
C SER A 78 -12.43 -3.63 -2.18
N ARG A 79 -13.73 -3.92 -2.19
CA ARG A 79 -14.67 -3.28 -3.12
C ARG A 79 -15.33 -2.13 -2.40
N GLY A 80 -15.20 -0.93 -2.95
CA GLY A 80 -15.92 0.24 -2.50
C GLY A 80 -17.42 0.14 -2.77
N LEU A 81 -18.18 1.10 -2.25
CA LEU A 81 -19.65 1.15 -2.31
C LEU A 81 -20.22 1.07 -3.74
N GLU A 82 -19.48 1.59 -4.72
CA GLU A 82 -19.87 1.59 -6.14
C GLU A 82 -19.29 0.38 -6.92
N GLY A 83 -18.70 -0.60 -6.23
CA GLY A 83 -18.04 -1.75 -6.86
C GLY A 83 -16.62 -1.46 -7.38
N ASN A 84 -16.13 -0.23 -7.22
CA ASN A 84 -14.75 0.16 -7.53
C ASN A 84 -13.77 -0.62 -6.65
N ILE A 85 -12.71 -1.15 -7.25
CA ILE A 85 -11.65 -1.82 -6.50
C ILE A 85 -10.79 -0.75 -5.81
N VAL A 86 -10.62 -0.89 -4.51
CA VAL A 86 -9.77 -0.03 -3.69
C VAL A 86 -8.61 -0.88 -3.19
N ILE A 87 -7.40 -0.50 -3.55
CA ILE A 87 -6.17 -1.13 -3.05
C ILE A 87 -5.78 -0.41 -1.78
N ASP A 88 -5.49 -1.16 -0.71
CA ASP A 88 -5.21 -0.64 0.62
C ASP A 88 -3.76 -0.11 0.71
N LEU A 89 -3.55 0.98 -0.01
CA LEU A 89 -2.28 1.68 -0.24
C LEU A 89 -2.51 3.18 -0.04
N TYR A 90 -1.51 3.86 0.51
CA TYR A 90 -1.51 5.30 0.73
C TYR A 90 -0.18 5.92 0.29
N GLU A 91 -0.25 6.96 -0.53
CA GLU A 91 0.89 7.78 -0.90
C GLU A 91 0.96 9.00 0.03
N VAL A 92 2.12 9.22 0.66
CA VAL A 92 2.30 10.33 1.60
C VAL A 92 2.48 11.63 0.81
N ALA A 93 1.56 12.57 1.01
CA ALA A 93 1.59 13.85 0.33
C ALA A 93 2.77 14.71 0.81
N GLY A 94 3.49 15.31 -0.14
CA GLY A 94 4.62 16.20 0.13
C GLY A 94 5.98 15.49 0.29
N ILE A 95 6.01 14.15 0.25
CA ILE A 95 7.27 13.38 0.24
C ILE A 95 7.18 12.30 -0.83
N ASN A 96 7.89 12.51 -1.94
CA ASN A 96 7.90 11.54 -3.03
C ASN A 96 8.55 10.23 -2.59
N GLY A 97 8.01 9.11 -3.07
CA GLY A 97 8.57 7.78 -2.83
C GLY A 97 8.18 7.15 -1.49
N VAL A 98 7.40 7.84 -0.65
CA VAL A 98 6.90 7.28 0.62
C VAL A 98 5.48 6.73 0.44
N PHE A 99 5.34 5.42 0.65
CA PHE A 99 4.05 4.72 0.58
C PHE A 99 3.82 3.86 1.81
N LEU A 100 2.57 3.76 2.23
CA LEU A 100 2.11 2.79 3.22
C LEU A 100 1.18 1.80 2.54
N ALA A 101 1.30 0.50 2.83
CA ALA A 101 0.47 -0.54 2.26
C ALA A 101 0.08 -1.57 3.33
N ASN A 102 -1.16 -2.05 3.27
CA ASN A 102 -1.62 -3.17 4.08
C ASN A 102 -1.45 -4.48 3.32
N ARG A 103 -0.57 -5.35 3.82
CA ARG A 103 -0.29 -6.67 3.27
C ARG A 103 -1.07 -7.73 4.04
N LYS A 104 -1.74 -8.64 3.32
CA LYS A 104 -2.47 -9.78 3.86
C LYS A 104 -1.62 -11.05 3.72
N VAL A 105 -1.33 -11.74 4.81
CA VAL A 105 -0.64 -13.04 4.84
C VAL A 105 -1.38 -13.93 5.84
N ASP A 106 -1.84 -15.10 5.41
CA ASP A 106 -2.56 -16.07 6.27
C ASP A 106 -3.72 -15.44 7.07
N GLU A 107 -4.55 -14.64 6.39
CA GLU A 107 -5.63 -13.81 6.96
C GLU A 107 -5.21 -12.65 7.87
N CYS A 108 -3.97 -12.63 8.36
CA CYS A 108 -3.43 -11.50 9.11
C CYS A 108 -3.09 -10.32 8.19
N VAL A 109 -3.56 -9.13 8.54
CA VAL A 109 -3.24 -7.88 7.82
C VAL A 109 -2.21 -7.09 8.61
N LYS A 110 -1.09 -6.74 7.96
CA LYS A 110 -0.03 -5.91 8.55
C LYS A 110 0.29 -4.72 7.66
N THR A 111 0.48 -3.56 8.28
CA THR A 111 0.86 -2.32 7.59
C THR A 111 2.39 -2.23 7.43
N TYR A 112 2.81 -1.95 6.20
CA TYR A 112 4.20 -1.73 5.83
C TYR A 112 4.38 -0.32 5.28
N ILE A 113 5.58 0.23 5.43
CA ILE A 113 6.00 1.50 4.87
C ILE A 113 7.26 1.31 4.03
N THR A 114 7.34 2.06 2.93
CA THR A 114 8.53 2.20 2.08
C THR A 114 8.91 3.67 1.98
N TYR A 115 10.20 3.95 1.85
CA TYR A 115 10.75 5.30 1.62
C TYR A 115 11.49 5.40 0.28
N ASN A 116 11.50 4.31 -0.48
CA ASN A 116 12.23 4.18 -1.73
C ASN A 116 11.33 3.61 -2.82
N LYS A 117 10.07 4.08 -2.83
CA LYS A 117 9.07 3.81 -3.87
C LYS A 117 8.78 2.32 -4.06
N GLY A 118 8.84 1.55 -2.98
CA GLY A 118 8.49 0.15 -2.96
C GLY A 118 9.62 -0.82 -3.25
N ARG A 119 10.88 -0.36 -3.29
CA ARG A 119 12.04 -1.26 -3.37
C ARG A 119 12.21 -2.06 -2.07
N ASP A 120 12.14 -1.40 -0.92
CA ASP A 120 12.22 -2.01 0.40
C ASP A 120 11.01 -1.60 1.24
N TRP A 121 10.44 -2.57 1.96
CA TRP A 121 9.29 -2.39 2.83
C TRP A 121 9.63 -2.83 4.25
N ARG A 122 9.21 -2.04 5.24
CA ARG A 122 9.39 -2.36 6.66
C ARG A 122 8.08 -2.23 7.42
N LEU A 123 7.94 -3.01 8.48
CA LEU A 123 6.87 -2.82 9.46
C LEU A 123 7.06 -1.50 10.20
N LEU A 124 5.96 -0.91 10.65
CA LEU A 124 5.98 0.32 11.42
C LEU A 124 6.31 0.01 12.90
N PRO A 125 7.26 0.73 13.51
CA PRO A 125 7.50 0.60 14.94
C PRO A 125 6.29 1.14 15.72
N ALA A 126 5.96 0.48 16.82
CA ALA A 126 4.99 1.01 17.78
C ALA A 126 5.61 2.20 18.55
N PRO A 127 4.78 3.14 19.06
CA PRO A 127 5.25 4.16 19.99
C PRO A 127 5.84 3.52 21.26
N ASP A 128 6.83 4.17 21.86
CA ASP A 128 7.46 3.67 23.10
C ASP A 128 6.52 3.77 24.31
N THR A 129 5.59 4.72 24.29
CA THR A 129 4.68 5.02 25.41
C THR A 129 3.25 5.33 24.95
N ASP A 130 2.28 5.03 25.81
CA ASP A 130 0.88 5.46 25.63
C ASP A 130 0.66 6.93 26.04
N LEU A 131 -0.57 7.43 25.90
CA LEU A 131 -0.97 8.79 26.31
C LEU A 131 -0.75 9.10 27.80
N LYS A 132 -0.68 8.07 28.64
CA LYS A 132 -0.48 8.18 30.09
C LYS A 132 1.01 8.07 30.46
N GLY A 133 1.90 7.86 29.48
CA GLY A 133 3.32 7.66 29.67
C GLY A 133 3.71 6.24 30.09
N ASN A 134 2.81 5.26 30.02
CA ASN A 134 3.16 3.86 30.30
C ASN A 134 3.91 3.27 29.10
N PRO A 135 4.94 2.44 29.34
CA PRO A 135 5.67 1.80 28.26
C PRO A 135 4.80 0.80 27.50
N ILE A 136 4.87 0.84 26.16
CA ILE A 136 4.20 -0.12 25.28
C ILE A 136 5.20 -1.21 24.91
N ASN A 137 4.98 -2.43 25.38
CA ASN A 137 5.82 -3.59 25.06
C ASN A 137 5.40 -4.22 23.73
N CYS A 138 5.82 -3.63 22.61
CA CYS A 138 5.53 -4.11 21.27
C CYS A 138 6.81 -4.17 20.43
N LEU A 139 7.26 -5.39 20.12
CA LEU A 139 8.54 -5.62 19.43
C LEU A 139 8.34 -6.30 18.07
N LEU A 140 9.03 -5.78 17.07
CA LEU A 140 9.10 -6.34 15.73
C LEU A 140 9.79 -7.72 15.74
N PRO A 141 9.40 -8.65 14.84
CA PRO A 141 8.34 -8.55 13.82
C PRO A 141 6.95 -9.03 14.30
N PHE A 142 6.84 -9.43 15.57
CA PHE A 142 5.64 -10.06 16.12
C PHE A 142 4.54 -9.05 16.45
N CYS A 143 4.94 -7.85 16.87
CA CYS A 143 4.05 -6.73 17.15
C CYS A 143 4.56 -5.47 16.42
N SER A 144 3.63 -4.72 15.84
CA SER A 144 3.90 -3.49 15.09
C SER A 144 2.69 -2.56 15.14
N LEU A 145 2.89 -1.35 14.63
CA LEU A 145 1.81 -0.40 14.40
C LEU A 145 1.10 -0.70 13.07
N HIS A 146 -0.22 -0.64 13.08
CA HIS A 146 -1.07 -0.96 11.95
C HIS A 146 -2.11 0.13 11.73
N PHE A 147 -2.42 0.48 10.48
CA PHE A 147 -3.33 1.57 10.14
C PHE A 147 -4.45 1.14 9.21
N ASN A 148 -5.60 1.78 9.39
CA ASN A 148 -6.68 1.79 8.42
C ASN A 148 -6.34 2.83 7.33
N LEU A 149 -5.72 2.37 6.22
CA LEU A 149 -5.24 3.26 5.17
C LEU A 149 -6.38 3.77 4.29
N GLN A 150 -7.37 2.93 4.03
CA GLN A 150 -8.57 3.30 3.30
C GLN A 150 -9.77 3.42 4.24
N MET A 151 -10.83 4.07 3.77
CA MET A 151 -12.03 4.33 4.56
C MET A 151 -12.56 3.04 5.15
N SER A 152 -12.69 3.01 6.48
CA SER A 152 -13.17 1.84 7.20
C SER A 152 -14.60 1.52 6.79
N GLU A 153 -14.91 0.23 6.68
CA GLU A 153 -16.28 -0.26 6.47
C GLU A 153 -17.24 0.15 7.62
N ASN A 154 -16.68 0.52 8.77
CA ASN A 154 -17.43 1.03 9.91
C ASN A 154 -17.66 2.56 9.80
N PRO A 155 -18.91 3.04 9.67
CA PRO A 155 -19.23 4.46 9.60
C PRO A 155 -18.97 5.23 10.91
N TYR A 156 -18.70 4.54 12.02
CA TYR A 156 -18.43 5.14 13.32
C TYR A 156 -16.94 5.33 13.64
N ASN A 157 -16.03 4.86 12.79
CA ASN A 157 -14.60 5.00 13.03
C ASN A 157 -14.13 6.42 12.69
N SER A 158 -13.21 6.95 13.51
CA SER A 158 -12.45 8.15 13.20
C SER A 158 -11.66 7.90 11.91
N GLY A 159 -11.65 8.87 10.99
CA GLY A 159 -11.23 8.69 9.59
C GLY A 159 -9.88 8.00 9.36
N SER A 160 -9.57 7.67 8.11
CA SER A 160 -8.33 6.95 7.73
C SER A 160 -7.06 7.80 7.91
N ILE A 161 -5.96 7.35 7.35
CA ILE A 161 -4.71 8.11 7.23
C ILE A 161 -4.87 9.42 6.41
N SER A 162 -4.16 10.46 6.84
CA SER A 162 -4.13 11.78 6.21
C SER A 162 -2.74 12.42 6.31
N SER A 163 -2.32 13.05 5.21
CA SER A 163 -1.11 13.84 5.06
C SER A 163 -1.38 14.93 4.01
N LYS A 164 -0.64 16.05 4.07
CA LYS A 164 -0.82 17.19 3.17
C LYS A 164 0.54 17.72 2.70
N ALA A 165 0.62 18.08 1.42
CA ALA A 165 1.83 18.68 0.86
C ALA A 165 2.23 20.02 1.52
N THR A 166 1.28 20.72 2.15
CA THR A 166 1.53 21.95 2.93
C THR A 166 2.21 21.70 4.29
N ALA A 167 2.18 20.46 4.77
CA ALA A 167 2.83 20.03 6.01
C ALA A 167 3.59 18.72 5.75
N PRO A 168 4.71 18.79 4.98
CA PRO A 168 5.50 17.60 4.70
C PRO A 168 5.99 16.98 6.02
N TRP A 169 6.18 15.66 6.02
CA TRP A 169 6.55 14.83 7.19
C TRP A 169 5.46 14.61 8.23
N LEU A 170 4.37 15.38 8.19
CA LEU A 170 3.24 15.19 9.10
C LEU A 170 2.27 14.16 8.55
N ILE A 171 2.08 13.07 9.30
CA ILE A 171 1.13 12.01 8.99
C ILE A 171 0.26 11.78 10.22
N VAL A 172 -1.06 11.78 10.03
CA VAL A 172 -2.04 11.42 11.06
C VAL A 172 -2.78 10.20 10.58
N ALA A 173 -2.91 9.17 11.41
CA ALA A 173 -3.54 7.92 11.02
C ALA A 173 -4.30 7.26 12.17
N SER A 174 -5.40 6.59 11.82
CA SER A 174 -6.17 5.76 12.75
C SER A 174 -5.76 4.30 12.63
N GLY A 175 -5.51 3.63 13.73
CA GLY A 175 -4.98 2.29 13.72
C GLY A 175 -4.84 1.64 15.08
N ASN A 176 -4.06 0.57 15.18
CA ASN A 176 -3.85 -0.19 16.39
C ASN A 176 -2.40 -0.67 16.50
N VAL A 177 -1.96 -0.94 17.73
CA VAL A 177 -0.70 -1.61 18.01
C VAL A 177 -1.00 -3.07 18.31
N GLY A 178 -0.33 -4.01 17.64
CA GLY A 178 -0.58 -5.43 17.86
C GLY A 178 0.10 -6.33 16.84
N SER A 179 -0.36 -7.58 16.76
CA SER A 179 0.12 -8.57 15.79
C SER A 179 -0.51 -8.41 14.40
N GLU A 180 -1.65 -7.74 14.30
CA GLU A 180 -2.38 -7.49 13.05
C GLU A 180 -3.29 -6.26 13.17
N LEU A 181 -3.79 -5.79 12.03
CA LEU A 181 -4.77 -4.71 11.95
C LEU A 181 -6.11 -5.16 12.53
N SER A 182 -6.59 -4.44 13.55
CA SER A 182 -7.88 -4.67 14.20
C SER A 182 -8.89 -3.58 13.84
N SER A 183 -10.15 -3.96 13.64
CA SER A 183 -11.25 -3.02 13.37
C SER A 183 -11.90 -2.46 14.63
N THR A 184 -11.65 -3.06 15.80
CA THR A 184 -12.32 -2.71 17.07
C THR A 184 -11.47 -1.83 17.98
N ASP A 185 -10.16 -2.01 17.98
CA ASP A 185 -9.23 -1.28 18.85
C ASP A 185 -8.52 -0.18 18.05
N THR A 186 -9.27 0.87 17.68
CA THR A 186 -8.74 1.96 16.85
C THR A 186 -8.39 3.18 17.70
N ASN A 187 -7.14 3.61 17.62
CA ASN A 187 -6.58 4.80 18.23
C ASN A 187 -6.01 5.74 17.16
N MET A 188 -5.83 7.02 17.51
CA MET A 188 -5.18 8.00 16.64
C MET A 188 -3.67 7.99 16.88
N PHE A 189 -2.90 8.11 15.82
CA PHE A 189 -1.45 8.25 15.89
C PHE A 189 -0.98 9.38 14.99
N ILE A 190 0.12 10.01 15.39
CA ILE A 190 0.77 11.07 14.64
C ILE A 190 2.25 10.79 14.48
N SER A 191 2.76 11.08 13.28
CA SER A 191 4.19 11.13 12.99
C SER A 191 4.53 12.51 12.46
N SER A 192 5.65 13.06 12.95
CA SER A 192 6.20 14.35 12.49
C SER A 192 7.54 14.18 11.75
N ASP A 193 7.94 12.94 11.43
CA ASP A 193 9.20 12.60 10.77
C ASP A 193 9.00 11.65 9.57
N GLY A 194 7.81 11.71 8.93
CA GLY A 194 7.50 10.90 7.75
C GLY A 194 7.23 9.43 8.04
N GLY A 195 6.74 9.11 9.24
CA GLY A 195 6.38 7.76 9.64
C GLY A 195 7.53 6.93 10.21
N ASN A 196 8.65 7.57 10.55
CA ASN A 196 9.81 6.89 11.14
C ASN A 196 9.62 6.67 12.65
N SER A 197 9.01 7.62 13.35
CA SER A 197 8.51 7.49 14.71
C SER A 197 7.05 7.90 14.80
N TRP A 198 6.34 7.32 15.76
CA TRP A 198 4.90 7.51 15.96
C TRP A 198 4.61 7.84 17.42
N LYS A 199 3.60 8.66 17.64
CA LYS A 199 3.06 9.00 18.96
C LYS A 199 1.56 8.75 18.98
N HIS A 200 1.06 8.36 20.15
CA HIS A 200 -0.38 8.32 20.45
C HIS A 200 -0.89 9.74 20.70
#